data_AF-A0A0F0C7A4-F1
#
_entry.id   AF-A0A0F0C7A4-F1
#
_cell.length_a   1.000
_cell.length_b   1.000
_cell.length_c   1.000
_cell.angle_alpha   90.00
_cell.angle_beta   90.00
_cell.angle_gamma   90.00
#
_symmetry.space_group_name_H-M   'P 1'
#
loop_
_entity.id
_entity.type
_entity.pdbx_description
1 polymer ?
#
loop_
_entity_poly.entity_id
_entity_poly.type
_entity_poly.pdbx_seq_one_letter_code
_entity_poly.pdbx_strand_id
1 'polypeptide(L)'
;MKRMTTEKPAKEMNMTELAHNCMYQKDRWAWYRDYDSDMDLRDFIRRFGQAEGVSKLPDDDGDLAEVLMDDLQYDINDPNGRTALVYRLMWALADVREALMRYEDTGLTPEEIMNGKMLTGWIPVAERMPEGREDVLVCTGDRWILVAWYGTNGQSWHITPTGITHDDIIAWMPLPDNQN
;
A
#
# COMPACT_ATOMS: atom_id res chain seq x y z
N MET A 1 6.90 11.97 -7.92
CA MET A 1 7.55 12.00 -6.58
C MET A 1 8.94 11.38 -6.68
N LYS A 2 9.96 11.88 -5.96
CA LYS A 2 11.26 11.21 -5.89
C LYS A 2 11.14 10.00 -4.95
N ARG A 3 11.63 8.83 -5.37
CA ARG A 3 11.64 7.59 -4.58
C ARG A 3 12.34 7.78 -3.23
N MET A 4 11.70 7.36 -2.15
CA MET A 4 12.20 7.43 -0.77
C MET A 4 12.66 6.06 -0.26
N THR A 5 12.01 4.97 -0.69
CA THR A 5 12.39 3.62 -0.25
C THR A 5 13.58 3.08 -1.03
N THR A 6 14.45 2.35 -0.33
CA THR A 6 15.64 1.75 -0.93
C THR A 6 16.06 0.44 -0.27
N GLU A 7 16.61 -0.46 -1.08
CA GLU A 7 17.23 -1.73 -0.68
C GLU A 7 18.75 -1.62 -0.51
N LYS A 8 19.31 -0.40 -0.54
CA LYS A 8 20.74 -0.19 -0.26
C LYS A 8 21.10 -0.75 1.12
N PRO A 9 22.33 -1.25 1.32
CA PRO A 9 22.85 -1.55 2.65
C PRO A 9 22.81 -0.30 3.54
N ALA A 10 22.46 -0.46 4.83
CA ALA A 10 22.32 0.66 5.77
C ALA A 10 23.58 1.53 5.87
N LYS A 11 24.78 0.92 5.82
CA LYS A 11 26.08 1.61 5.81
C LYS A 11 26.30 2.58 4.64
N GLU A 12 25.51 2.45 3.56
CA GLU A 12 25.60 3.29 2.36
C GLU A 12 24.53 4.39 2.33
N MET A 13 23.61 4.38 3.31
CA MET A 13 22.53 5.34 3.41
C MET A 13 22.98 6.59 4.16
N ASN A 14 22.55 7.77 3.68
CA ASN A 14 22.63 8.98 4.48
C ASN A 14 21.52 9.02 5.55
N MET A 15 21.57 10.01 6.45
CA MET A 15 20.60 10.15 7.54
C MET A 15 19.13 10.20 7.09
N THR A 16 18.83 10.85 5.95
CA THR A 16 17.48 10.92 5.41
C THR A 16 17.05 9.59 4.81
N GLU A 17 17.95 8.90 4.10
CA GLU A 17 17.68 7.56 3.60
C GLU A 17 17.42 6.58 4.76
N LEU A 18 18.23 6.62 5.82
CA LEU A 18 18.02 5.81 7.04
C LEU A 18 16.69 6.13 7.71
N ALA A 19 16.33 7.41 7.88
CA ALA A 19 15.07 7.79 8.51
C ALA A 19 13.84 7.17 7.82
N HIS A 20 13.90 6.96 6.50
CA HIS A 20 12.83 6.33 5.74
C HIS A 20 12.96 4.80 5.63
N ASN A 21 14.12 4.23 5.94
CA ASN A 21 14.46 2.84 5.60
C ASN A 21 15.03 2.02 6.77
N CYS A 22 15.12 2.58 7.98
CA CYS A 22 15.64 1.90 9.17
C CYS A 22 14.72 0.76 9.65
N MET A 23 13.43 0.80 9.30
CA MET A 23 12.48 -0.29 9.55
C MET A 23 12.02 -0.88 8.24
N TYR A 24 11.99 -2.21 8.11
CA TYR A 24 11.56 -2.91 6.90
C TYR A 24 10.97 -4.28 7.22
N GLN A 25 10.38 -4.98 6.24
CA GLN A 25 9.91 -6.35 6.44
C GLN A 25 10.86 -7.40 5.86
N LYS A 26 11.06 -8.48 6.61
CA LYS A 26 11.78 -9.68 6.17
C LYS A 26 11.07 -10.92 6.74
N ASP A 27 10.76 -11.88 5.87
CA ASP A 27 10.04 -13.11 6.25
C ASP A 27 8.70 -12.86 7.00
N ARG A 28 8.00 -11.77 6.63
CA ARG A 28 6.75 -11.26 7.27
C ARG A 28 6.94 -10.66 8.68
N TRP A 29 8.17 -10.44 9.11
CA TRP A 29 8.49 -9.80 10.38
C TRP A 29 9.09 -8.41 10.18
N ALA A 30 8.90 -7.53 11.15
CA ALA A 30 9.53 -6.21 11.16
C ALA A 30 10.99 -6.34 11.61
N TRP A 31 11.89 -5.69 10.89
CA TRP A 31 13.33 -5.68 11.13
C TRP A 31 13.83 -4.25 11.24
N TYR A 32 14.76 -4.04 12.17
CA TYR A 32 15.47 -2.79 12.37
C TYR A 32 16.88 -2.89 11.80
N ARG A 33 17.30 -1.86 11.07
CA ARG A 33 18.66 -1.69 10.58
C ARG A 33 19.20 -0.28 10.78
N ASP A 34 20.50 -0.23 11.04
CA ASP A 34 21.33 0.98 11.10
C ASP A 34 22.75 0.64 10.62
N TYR A 35 23.73 1.55 10.75
CA TYR A 35 25.10 1.37 10.25
C TYR A 35 25.71 -0.02 10.55
N ASP A 36 25.64 -0.46 11.81
CA ASP A 36 26.27 -1.71 12.28
C ASP A 36 25.26 -2.76 12.76
N SER A 37 23.96 -2.49 12.61
CA SER A 37 22.89 -3.33 13.14
C SER A 37 21.92 -3.73 12.05
N ASP A 38 21.56 -5.01 12.03
CA ASP A 38 20.48 -5.55 11.21
C ASP A 38 19.85 -6.71 12.00
N MET A 39 18.67 -6.49 12.58
CA MET A 39 18.07 -7.45 13.51
C MET A 39 16.56 -7.41 13.53
N ASP A 40 15.98 -8.51 14.01
CA ASP A 40 14.55 -8.62 14.28
C ASP A 40 14.10 -7.56 15.30
N LEU A 41 12.95 -6.91 15.05
CA LEU A 41 12.40 -5.90 15.95
C LEU A 41 12.16 -6.44 17.37
N ARG A 42 11.83 -7.72 17.51
CA ARG A 42 11.58 -8.35 18.82
C ARG A 42 12.88 -8.50 19.61
N ASP A 43 13.98 -8.79 18.94
CA ASP A 43 15.30 -8.80 19.58
C ASP A 43 15.77 -7.38 19.93
N PHE A 44 15.51 -6.42 19.04
CA PHE A 44 15.76 -5.01 19.32
C PHE A 44 15.00 -4.55 20.56
N ILE A 45 13.69 -4.84 20.65
CA ILE A 45 12.87 -4.33 21.77
C ILE A 45 13.25 -4.95 23.11
N ARG A 46 13.67 -6.22 23.14
CA ARG A 46 14.20 -6.85 24.35
C ARG A 46 15.46 -6.13 24.85
N ARG A 47 16.37 -5.77 23.93
CA ARG A 47 17.59 -5.00 24.26
C ARG A 47 17.27 -3.56 24.67
N PHE A 48 16.37 -2.92 23.95
CA PHE A 48 15.91 -1.56 24.23
C PHE A 48 15.25 -1.46 25.61
N GLY A 49 14.31 -2.36 25.92
CA GLY A 49 13.65 -2.42 27.23
C GLY A 49 14.64 -2.62 28.37
N GLN A 50 15.62 -3.51 28.20
CA GLN A 50 16.69 -3.70 29.19
C GLN A 50 17.49 -2.41 29.43
N ALA A 51 17.80 -1.66 28.37
CA ALA A 51 18.52 -0.38 28.47
C ALA A 51 17.67 0.73 29.12
N GLU A 52 16.36 0.72 28.89
CA GLU A 52 15.39 1.64 29.51
C GLU A 52 15.07 1.31 30.98
N GLY A 53 15.53 0.15 31.49
CA GLY A 53 15.30 -0.28 32.86
C GLY A 53 13.99 -1.05 33.08
N VAL A 54 13.40 -1.60 32.01
CA VAL A 54 12.23 -2.50 32.07
C VAL A 54 12.63 -3.84 32.71
N SER A 55 11.72 -4.43 33.49
CA SER A 55 11.85 -5.82 33.92
C SER A 55 11.98 -6.74 32.69
N LYS A 56 12.71 -7.86 32.84
CA LYS A 56 12.98 -8.76 31.70
C LYS A 56 11.69 -9.08 30.92
N LEU A 57 11.66 -8.67 29.65
CA LEU A 57 10.57 -8.97 28.72
C LEU A 57 10.53 -10.47 28.38
N PRO A 58 9.36 -11.02 28.00
CA PRO A 58 9.22 -12.42 27.63
C PRO A 58 10.16 -12.84 26.49
N ASP A 59 10.70 -14.07 26.60
CA ASP A 59 11.52 -14.69 25.55
C ASP A 59 10.63 -15.25 24.42
N ASP A 60 9.38 -15.62 24.71
CA ASP A 60 8.39 -16.03 23.70
C ASP A 60 7.81 -14.82 22.96
N ASP A 61 7.60 -14.95 21.65
CA ASP A 61 7.17 -13.84 20.80
C ASP A 61 5.66 -13.54 20.92
N GLY A 62 4.84 -14.53 21.25
CA GLY A 62 3.41 -14.35 21.51
C GLY A 62 3.20 -13.62 22.84
N ASP A 63 3.84 -14.12 23.90
CA ASP A 63 3.81 -13.50 25.23
C ASP A 63 4.35 -12.06 25.19
N LEU A 64 5.41 -11.82 24.40
CA LEU A 64 5.97 -10.47 24.21
C LEU A 64 4.92 -9.51 23.66
N ALA A 65 4.14 -9.91 22.66
CA ALA A 65 3.13 -9.05 22.04
C ALA A 65 1.99 -8.72 23.01
N GLU A 66 1.56 -9.68 23.82
CA GLU A 66 0.52 -9.48 24.84
C GLU A 66 1.00 -8.50 25.93
N VAL A 67 2.19 -8.71 26.48
CA VAL A 67 2.77 -7.82 27.51
C VAL A 67 2.94 -6.40 26.97
N LEU A 68 3.51 -6.24 25.77
CA LEU A 68 3.70 -4.91 25.18
C LEU A 68 2.36 -4.23 24.84
N MET A 69 1.30 -4.99 24.55
CA MET A 69 -0.04 -4.42 24.36
C MET A 69 -0.61 -3.91 25.68
N ASP A 70 -0.49 -4.67 26.76
CA ASP A 70 -0.93 -4.26 28.10
C ASP A 70 -0.13 -3.04 28.60
N ASP A 71 1.18 -3.01 28.35
CA ASP A 71 2.08 -1.94 28.77
C ASP A 71 1.77 -0.58 28.11
N LEU A 72 1.01 -0.55 27.01
CA LEU A 72 0.53 0.70 26.40
C LEU A 72 -0.42 1.50 27.30
N GLN A 73 -0.94 0.90 28.37
CA GLN A 73 -1.72 1.62 29.38
C GLN A 73 -0.87 2.61 30.19
N TYR A 74 0.46 2.39 30.23
CA TYR A 74 1.39 3.25 30.92
C TYR A 74 1.84 4.42 30.02
N ASP A 75 2.14 5.57 30.63
CA ASP A 75 2.56 6.75 29.90
C ASP A 75 4.08 6.80 29.64
N ILE A 76 4.56 7.89 29.04
CA ILE A 76 5.97 8.08 28.68
C ILE A 76 6.92 8.15 29.90
N ASN A 77 6.40 8.35 31.11
CA ASN A 77 7.22 8.38 32.33
C ASN A 77 7.57 6.96 32.79
N ASP A 78 6.80 5.94 32.39
CA ASP A 78 7.06 4.55 32.71
C ASP A 78 7.97 3.90 31.65
N PRO A 79 9.06 3.21 32.04
CA PRO A 79 9.90 2.46 31.11
C PRO A 79 9.15 1.45 30.24
N ASN A 80 8.15 0.76 30.79
CA ASN A 80 7.32 -0.21 30.06
C ASN A 80 6.49 0.50 29.00
N GLY A 81 5.83 1.61 29.37
CA GLY A 81 5.05 2.45 28.45
C GLY A 81 5.89 2.99 27.28
N ARG A 82 7.11 3.46 27.55
CA ARG A 82 8.03 3.89 26.48
C ARG A 82 8.44 2.75 25.55
N THR A 83 8.77 1.59 26.12
CA THR A 83 9.19 0.41 25.36
C THR A 83 8.06 -0.10 24.46
N ALA A 84 6.85 -0.25 25.01
CA ALA A 84 5.65 -0.59 24.24
C ALA A 84 5.36 0.41 23.11
N LEU A 85 5.48 1.71 23.39
CA LEU A 85 5.29 2.75 22.39
C LEU A 85 6.32 2.64 21.24
N VAL A 86 7.60 2.46 21.57
CA VAL A 86 8.68 2.31 20.58
C VAL A 86 8.44 1.08 19.70
N TYR A 87 8.10 -0.07 20.30
CA TYR A 87 7.77 -1.29 19.57
C TYR A 87 6.65 -1.05 18.54
N ARG A 88 5.53 -0.47 18.99
CA ARG A 88 4.37 -0.19 18.13
C ARG A 88 4.73 0.74 16.98
N LEU A 89 5.49 1.81 17.24
CA LEU A 89 5.88 2.78 16.23
C LEU A 89 6.85 2.18 15.21
N MET A 90 7.81 1.38 15.65
CA MET A 90 8.79 0.74 14.77
C MET A 90 8.15 -0.31 13.87
N TRP A 91 7.23 -1.14 14.39
CA TRP A 91 6.46 -2.06 13.56
C TRP A 91 5.60 -1.30 12.53
N ALA A 92 4.87 -0.27 12.97
CA ALA A 92 4.08 0.54 12.06
C ALA A 92 4.94 1.19 10.96
N LEU A 93 6.16 1.62 11.28
CA LEU A 93 7.08 2.20 10.30
C LEU A 93 7.54 1.18 9.27
N ALA A 94 7.76 -0.08 9.65
CA ALA A 94 8.04 -1.15 8.70
C ALA A 94 6.87 -1.35 7.72
N ASP A 95 5.64 -1.44 8.23
CA ASP A 95 4.44 -1.64 7.40
C ASP A 95 4.21 -0.46 6.44
N VAL A 96 4.39 0.77 6.92
CA VAL A 96 4.27 1.98 6.11
C VAL A 96 5.37 2.05 5.04
N ARG A 97 6.62 1.68 5.38
CA ARG A 97 7.71 1.60 4.39
C ARG A 97 7.37 0.59 3.29
N GLU A 98 6.91 -0.61 3.63
CA GLU A 98 6.56 -1.62 2.63
C GLU A 98 5.40 -1.20 1.74
N ALA A 99 4.38 -0.54 2.31
CA ALA A 99 3.29 0.03 1.53
C ALA A 99 3.78 1.12 0.57
N LEU A 100 4.66 2.01 1.04
CA LEU A 100 5.28 3.04 0.21
C LEU A 100 6.17 2.44 -0.87
N MET A 101 6.92 1.38 -0.57
CA MET A 101 7.77 0.71 -1.55
C MET A 101 6.94 0.09 -2.67
N ARG A 102 5.86 -0.64 -2.34
CA ARG A 102 4.93 -1.21 -3.33
C ARG A 102 4.29 -0.13 -4.19
N TYR A 103 3.96 1.01 -3.58
CA TYR A 103 3.45 2.18 -4.30
C TYR A 103 4.49 2.74 -5.26
N GLU A 104 5.73 2.97 -4.80
CA GLU A 104 6.82 3.49 -5.61
C GLU A 104 7.22 2.53 -6.75
N ASP A 105 7.08 1.23 -6.54
CA ASP A 105 7.33 0.19 -7.54
C ASP A 105 6.31 0.19 -8.68
N THR A 106 5.13 0.82 -8.51
CA THR A 106 4.20 1.02 -9.63
C THR A 106 4.77 1.99 -10.68
N GLY A 107 5.75 2.82 -10.31
CA GLY A 107 6.28 3.88 -11.17
C GLY A 107 5.30 5.02 -11.45
N LEU A 108 4.10 4.99 -10.86
CA LEU A 108 3.08 6.01 -11.06
C LEU A 108 3.23 7.15 -10.06
N THR A 109 2.95 8.35 -10.51
CA THR A 109 2.80 9.53 -9.65
C THR A 109 1.39 9.57 -9.02
N PRO A 110 1.21 10.27 -7.88
CA PRO A 110 -0.13 10.46 -7.31
C PRO A 110 -1.11 11.06 -8.32
N GLU A 111 -0.66 12.02 -9.13
CA GLU A 111 -1.47 12.65 -10.16
C GLU A 111 -1.91 11.65 -11.24
N GLU A 112 -1.02 10.75 -11.66
CA GLU A 112 -1.35 9.69 -12.63
C GLU A 112 -2.38 8.71 -12.08
N ILE A 113 -2.29 8.37 -10.81
CA ILE A 113 -3.26 7.50 -10.13
C ILE A 113 -4.62 8.19 -10.04
N MET A 114 -4.65 9.45 -9.62
CA MET A 114 -5.87 10.26 -9.52
C MET A 114 -6.52 10.51 -10.89
N ASN A 115 -5.71 10.62 -11.94
CA ASN A 115 -6.16 10.75 -13.33
C ASN A 115 -6.53 9.39 -13.96
N GLY A 116 -6.56 8.32 -13.18
CA GLY A 116 -7.11 7.04 -13.60
C GLY A 116 -6.12 6.06 -14.22
N LYS A 117 -4.81 6.34 -14.29
CA LYS A 117 -3.84 5.34 -14.80
C LYS A 117 -3.76 4.08 -13.93
N MET A 118 -4.16 4.16 -12.67
CA MET A 118 -4.25 3.01 -11.76
C MET A 118 -5.62 2.32 -11.77
N LEU A 119 -6.58 2.81 -12.58
CA LEU A 119 -7.88 2.17 -12.73
C LEU A 119 -7.73 0.91 -13.59
N THR A 120 -7.27 -0.18 -12.97
CA THR A 120 -7.66 -1.59 -13.14
C THR A 120 -8.12 -2.12 -14.52
N GLY A 121 -7.69 -1.52 -15.65
CA GLY A 121 -8.13 -1.88 -17.01
C GLY A 121 -9.14 -0.93 -17.66
N TRP A 122 -9.57 0.14 -17.00
CA TRP A 122 -10.47 1.16 -17.56
C TRP A 122 -9.72 2.14 -18.46
N ILE A 123 -10.15 2.23 -19.71
CA ILE A 123 -9.62 3.07 -20.77
C ILE A 123 -10.61 4.22 -21.00
N PRO A 124 -10.22 5.49 -20.82
CA PRO A 124 -11.06 6.62 -21.15
C PRO A 124 -11.47 6.61 -22.62
N VAL A 125 -12.75 6.89 -22.91
CA VAL A 125 -13.27 7.00 -24.29
C VAL A 125 -12.51 8.08 -25.08
N ALA A 126 -12.10 9.14 -24.40
CA ALA A 126 -11.29 10.22 -24.97
C ALA A 126 -9.86 9.80 -25.34
N GLU A 127 -9.34 8.73 -24.74
CA GLU A 127 -8.01 8.19 -25.05
C GLU A 127 -8.10 7.21 -26.23
N ARG A 128 -9.03 6.25 -26.16
CA ARG A 128 -9.18 5.20 -27.16
C ARG A 128 -10.58 4.60 -27.11
N MET A 129 -11.17 4.33 -28.29
CA MET A 129 -12.42 3.57 -28.43
C MET A 129 -12.16 2.06 -28.42
N PRO A 130 -13.12 1.23 -27.95
CA PRO A 130 -13.03 -0.22 -28.12
C PRO A 130 -13.11 -0.62 -29.60
N GLU A 131 -12.71 -1.85 -29.89
CA GLU A 131 -12.96 -2.43 -31.19
C GLU A 131 -14.46 -2.57 -31.44
N GLY A 132 -14.85 -2.37 -32.70
CA GLY A 132 -16.26 -2.35 -33.06
C GLY A 132 -16.92 -3.71 -32.86
N ARG A 133 -18.13 -3.73 -32.31
CA ARG A 133 -18.96 -4.94 -32.07
C ARG A 133 -18.42 -5.92 -31.02
N GLU A 134 -17.49 -5.50 -30.17
CA GLU A 134 -17.13 -6.26 -28.97
C GLU A 134 -17.89 -5.74 -27.75
N ASP A 135 -18.41 -6.67 -26.95
CA ASP A 135 -19.02 -6.32 -25.67
C ASP A 135 -17.93 -5.97 -24.65
N VAL A 136 -18.08 -4.79 -24.05
CA VAL A 136 -17.17 -4.23 -23.05
C VAL A 136 -17.96 -3.75 -21.84
N LEU A 137 -17.29 -3.68 -20.69
CA LEU A 137 -17.83 -2.91 -19.56
C LEU A 137 -17.63 -1.43 -19.85
N VAL A 138 -18.67 -0.63 -19.63
CA VAL A 138 -18.64 0.83 -19.74
C VAL A 138 -18.99 1.47 -18.40
N CYS A 139 -18.37 2.61 -18.13
CA CYS A 139 -18.65 3.45 -16.97
C CYS A 139 -19.23 4.78 -17.44
N THR A 140 -20.40 5.15 -16.91
CA THR A 140 -21.02 6.44 -17.20
C THR A 140 -20.49 7.56 -16.31
N GLY A 141 -20.70 8.83 -16.69
CA GLY A 141 -20.39 10.00 -15.88
C GLY A 141 -21.05 9.98 -14.49
N ASP A 142 -22.24 9.38 -14.40
CA ASP A 142 -22.98 9.15 -13.16
C ASP A 142 -22.54 7.88 -12.41
N ARG A 143 -21.42 7.26 -12.82
CA ARG A 143 -20.78 6.08 -12.21
C ARG A 143 -21.61 4.80 -12.29
N TRP A 144 -22.46 4.66 -13.30
CA TRP A 144 -23.12 3.38 -13.61
C TRP A 144 -22.17 2.49 -14.42
N ILE A 145 -22.10 1.20 -14.05
CA ILE A 145 -21.32 0.18 -14.77
C ILE A 145 -22.28 -0.73 -15.52
N LEU A 146 -22.08 -0.87 -16.83
CA LEU A 146 -22.97 -1.58 -17.74
C LEU A 146 -22.18 -2.34 -18.81
N VAL A 147 -22.83 -3.28 -19.49
CA VAL A 147 -22.28 -3.89 -20.70
C VAL A 147 -22.79 -3.14 -21.92
N ALA A 148 -21.89 -2.78 -22.83
CA ALA A 148 -22.21 -2.13 -24.09
C ALA A 148 -21.21 -2.53 -25.17
N TRP A 149 -21.55 -2.28 -26.43
CA TRP A 149 -20.61 -2.41 -27.56
C TRP A 149 -20.66 -1.17 -28.43
N TYR A 150 -19.54 -0.87 -29.10
CA TYR A 150 -19.43 0.28 -29.98
C TYR A 150 -19.69 -0.10 -31.45
N GLY A 151 -20.68 0.52 -32.07
CA GLY A 151 -21.02 0.36 -33.48
C GLY A 151 -20.22 1.33 -34.35
N THR A 152 -19.29 0.79 -35.16
CA THR A 152 -18.50 1.60 -36.10
C THR A 152 -19.32 2.16 -37.26
N ASN A 153 -20.39 1.44 -37.66
CA ASN A 153 -21.35 1.90 -38.66
C ASN A 153 -22.43 2.77 -38.00
N GLY A 154 -22.16 4.07 -37.90
CA GLY A 154 -23.02 5.03 -37.20
C GLY A 154 -22.39 5.66 -35.97
N GLN A 155 -21.16 5.24 -35.61
CA GLN A 155 -20.34 5.81 -34.54
C GLN A 155 -21.07 5.92 -33.19
N SER A 156 -21.76 4.84 -32.81
CA SER A 156 -22.71 4.86 -31.70
C SER A 156 -22.55 3.65 -30.77
N TRP A 157 -22.57 3.89 -29.46
CA TRP A 157 -22.73 2.91 -28.40
C TRP A 157 -24.11 2.25 -28.42
N HIS A 158 -24.12 0.94 -28.21
CA HIS A 158 -25.33 0.14 -28.04
C HIS A 158 -25.35 -0.38 -26.61
N ILE A 159 -26.30 0.13 -25.81
CA ILE A 159 -26.36 -0.07 -24.35
C ILE A 159 -27.69 -0.74 -23.99
N THR A 160 -27.66 -1.67 -23.04
CA THR A 160 -28.87 -2.27 -22.45
C THR A 160 -28.81 -2.09 -20.92
N PRO A 161 -29.82 -1.51 -20.24
CA PRO A 161 -31.16 -1.14 -20.71
C PRO A 161 -31.25 0.26 -21.33
N THR A 162 -32.34 0.51 -22.06
CA THR A 162 -32.60 1.76 -22.80
C THR A 162 -32.81 2.97 -21.89
N GLY A 163 -32.04 4.04 -22.07
CA GLY A 163 -32.19 5.32 -21.37
C GLY A 163 -30.90 6.12 -21.18
N ILE A 164 -29.75 5.54 -21.48
CA ILE A 164 -28.43 6.17 -21.37
C ILE A 164 -27.97 6.63 -22.76
N THR A 165 -27.45 7.84 -22.85
CA THR A 165 -27.04 8.44 -24.12
C THR A 165 -25.55 8.26 -24.37
N HIS A 166 -25.15 8.41 -25.64
CA HIS A 166 -23.76 8.27 -26.10
C HIS A 166 -22.75 9.14 -25.35
N ASP A 167 -23.19 10.32 -24.92
CA ASP A 167 -22.35 11.33 -24.28
C ASP A 167 -22.07 11.01 -22.80
N ASP A 168 -22.79 10.04 -22.23
CA ASP A 168 -22.68 9.69 -20.82
C ASP A 168 -21.53 8.72 -20.53
N ILE A 169 -20.96 8.03 -21.55
CA ILE A 169 -19.91 7.03 -21.33
C ILE A 169 -18.53 7.71 -21.29
N ILE A 170 -17.83 7.58 -20.16
CA ILE A 170 -16.53 8.23 -19.92
C ILE A 170 -15.34 7.27 -20.03
N ALA A 171 -15.54 5.97 -19.78
CA ALA A 171 -14.49 4.96 -19.85
C ALA A 171 -15.07 3.57 -20.15
N TRP A 172 -14.23 2.66 -20.66
CA TRP A 172 -14.57 1.26 -20.92
C TRP A 172 -13.44 0.31 -20.55
N MET A 173 -13.74 -0.97 -20.33
CA MET A 173 -12.74 -2.03 -20.21
C MET A 173 -13.22 -3.34 -20.83
N PRO A 174 -12.34 -4.25 -21.29
CA PRO A 174 -12.74 -5.58 -21.74
C PRO A 174 -13.54 -6.32 -20.67
N LEU A 175 -14.47 -7.17 -21.08
CA LEU A 175 -15.17 -8.05 -20.15
C LEU A 175 -14.14 -8.96 -19.43
N PRO A 176 -14.26 -9.19 -18.12
CA PRO A 176 -13.41 -10.14 -17.42
C PRO A 176 -13.60 -11.54 -18.01
N ASP A 177 -12.51 -12.30 -18.14
CA ASP A 177 -12.61 -13.72 -18.49
C ASP A 177 -13.50 -14.43 -17.46
N ASN A 178 -14.46 -15.22 -17.94
CA ASN A 178 -15.24 -16.09 -17.07
C ASN A 178 -14.28 -17.05 -16.35
N GLN A 179 -14.03 -16.82 -15.07
CA GLN A 179 -13.41 -17.83 -14.21
C GLN A 179 -14.44 -18.95 -14.01
N ASN A 180 -14.39 -19.97 -14.88
CA ASN A 180 -15.01 -21.27 -14.66
C ASN A 180 -14.12 -22.12 -13.75
#